data_AF-A0A917J2V0-F1
#
_entry.id   AF-A0A917J2V0-F1
#
_cell.length_a   1.000
_cell.length_b   1.000
_cell.length_c   1.000
_cell.angle_alpha   90.00
_cell.angle_beta   90.00
_cell.angle_gamma   90.00
#
_symmetry.space_group_name_H-M   'P 1'
#
loop_
_entity.id
_entity.type
_entity.pdbx_description
1 polymer ?
#
loop_
_entity_poly.entity_id
_entity_poly.type
_entity_poly.pdbx_seq_one_letter_code
_entity_poly.pdbx_strand_id
1 'polypeptide(L)'
;MKRMLLLAGVVLSLLSFRVSGDADTIISALKDGNAEQLSQYFDNMLDVKLPEKDEIKNVGKNQAGIAVKGFFADNHIKGFEATSQREISGTMYLTGKLTGGSKSYNITLMMKNKGDKTAIMTLRIN
;
A
#
# COMPACT_ATOMS: atom_id res chain seq x y z
N MET A 1 -9.12 -4.37 -51.12
CA MET A 1 -10.08 -4.50 -49.99
C MET A 1 -9.61 -5.40 -48.83
N LYS A 2 -8.55 -6.23 -48.97
CA LYS A 2 -8.05 -7.06 -47.85
C LYS A 2 -7.05 -6.36 -46.91
N ARG A 3 -6.42 -5.26 -47.37
CA ARG A 3 -5.46 -4.46 -46.57
C ARG A 3 -6.13 -3.49 -45.59
N MET A 4 -7.39 -3.11 -45.83
CA MET A 4 -8.17 -2.27 -44.90
C MET A 4 -8.71 -3.08 -43.71
N LEU A 5 -8.95 -4.39 -43.88
CA LEU A 5 -9.32 -5.28 -42.76
C LEU A 5 -8.15 -5.55 -41.81
N LEU A 6 -6.90 -5.43 -42.27
CA LEU A 6 -5.71 -5.58 -41.43
C LEU A 6 -5.43 -4.33 -40.57
N LEU A 7 -5.89 -3.15 -40.98
CA LEU A 7 -5.79 -1.94 -40.15
C LEU A 7 -6.88 -1.86 -39.06
N ALA A 8 -7.99 -2.56 -39.22
CA ALA A 8 -9.08 -2.59 -38.23
C ALA A 8 -8.78 -3.49 -37.02
N GLY A 9 -7.85 -4.45 -37.15
CA GLY A 9 -7.51 -5.40 -36.08
C GLY A 9 -6.48 -4.91 -35.06
N VAL A 10 -5.72 -3.85 -35.38
CA VAL A 10 -4.60 -3.38 -34.53
C VAL A 10 -5.02 -2.29 -33.54
N VAL A 11 -6.17 -1.63 -33.75
CA VAL A 11 -6.62 -0.52 -32.89
C VAL A 11 -7.35 -1.00 -31.63
N LEU A 12 -7.80 -2.27 -31.57
CA LEU A 12 -8.60 -2.77 -30.46
C LEU A 12 -7.80 -3.34 -29.26
N SER A 13 -6.46 -3.31 -29.30
CA SER A 13 -5.60 -3.87 -28.24
C SER A 13 -5.15 -2.86 -27.18
N LEU A 14 -5.57 -1.60 -27.25
CA LEU A 14 -4.94 -0.51 -26.50
C LEU A 14 -5.57 -0.09 -25.16
N LEU A 15 -6.61 -0.73 -24.63
CA LEU A 15 -7.27 -0.21 -23.41
C LEU A 15 -7.59 -1.25 -22.33
N SER A 16 -6.69 -2.19 -22.08
CA SER A 16 -6.68 -2.91 -20.80
C SER A 16 -5.99 -2.06 -19.71
N PHE A 17 -6.43 -0.82 -19.52
CA PHE A 17 -6.13 -0.09 -18.29
C PHE A 17 -6.92 -0.78 -17.18
N ARG A 18 -6.26 -1.69 -16.45
CA ARG A 18 -6.79 -2.12 -15.15
C ARG A 18 -6.73 -0.88 -14.27
N VAL A 19 -7.89 -0.32 -13.93
CA VAL A 19 -8.01 0.56 -12.76
C VAL A 19 -7.63 -0.32 -11.58
N SER A 20 -6.37 -0.26 -11.15
CA SER A 20 -5.89 -0.96 -9.97
C SER A 20 -6.67 -0.43 -8.78
N GLY A 21 -7.27 -1.32 -7.99
CA GLY A 21 -7.95 -0.90 -6.78
C GLY A 21 -6.97 -0.24 -5.80
N ASP A 22 -7.46 0.54 -4.86
CA ASP A 22 -6.62 1.17 -3.84
C ASP A 22 -5.75 0.14 -3.09
N ALA A 23 -6.28 -1.06 -2.85
CA ALA A 23 -5.52 -2.15 -2.24
C ALA A 23 -4.32 -2.59 -3.10
N ASP A 24 -4.48 -2.71 -4.42
CA ASP A 24 -3.39 -3.05 -5.33
C ASP A 24 -2.32 -1.95 -5.35
N THR A 25 -2.76 -0.68 -5.30
CA THR A 25 -1.86 0.47 -5.28
C THR A 25 -1.09 0.56 -3.96
N ILE A 26 -1.73 0.26 -2.83
CA ILE A 26 -1.08 0.12 -1.51
C ILE A 26 -0.04 -0.99 -1.55
N ILE A 27 -0.38 -2.16 -2.10
CA ILE A 27 0.56 -3.28 -2.25
C ILE A 27 1.75 -2.89 -3.13
N SER A 28 1.52 -2.17 -4.24
CA SER A 28 2.60 -1.66 -5.09
C SER A 28 3.50 -0.70 -4.33
N ALA A 29 2.93 0.27 -3.60
CA ALA A 29 3.70 1.21 -2.80
C ALA A 29 4.59 0.50 -1.76
N LEU A 30 4.09 -0.56 -1.13
CA LEU A 30 4.88 -1.39 -0.21
C LEU A 30 6.00 -2.14 -0.93
N LYS A 31 5.73 -2.73 -2.10
CA LYS A 31 6.73 -3.44 -2.92
C LYS A 31 7.84 -2.52 -3.38
N ASP A 32 7.50 -1.29 -3.75
CA ASP A 32 8.45 -0.30 -4.24
C ASP A 32 9.20 0.43 -3.11
N GLY A 33 8.87 0.15 -1.84
CA GLY A 33 9.40 0.92 -0.71
C GLY A 33 8.99 2.40 -0.77
N ASN A 34 7.87 2.71 -1.41
CA ASN A 34 7.42 4.08 -1.64
C ASN A 34 6.51 4.55 -0.49
N ALA A 35 7.13 4.96 0.61
CA ALA A 35 6.40 5.50 1.77
C ALA A 35 5.57 6.75 1.45
N GLU A 36 5.99 7.55 0.47
CA GLU A 36 5.26 8.75 0.03
C GLU A 36 3.91 8.37 -0.58
N GLN A 37 3.91 7.40 -1.50
CA GLN A 37 2.69 6.86 -2.10
C GLN A 37 1.82 6.12 -1.09
N LEU A 38 2.41 5.33 -0.20
CA LEU A 38 1.69 4.66 0.88
C LEU A 38 0.95 5.68 1.77
N SER A 39 1.61 6.79 2.11
CA SER A 39 1.05 7.82 3.00
C SER A 39 -0.19 8.51 2.41
N GLN A 40 -0.38 8.47 1.08
CA GLN A 40 -1.58 9.01 0.45
C GLN A 40 -2.85 8.30 0.94
N TYR A 41 -2.73 7.03 1.32
CA TYR A 41 -3.81 6.19 1.83
C TYR A 41 -3.98 6.28 3.35
N PHE A 42 -3.17 7.06 4.06
CA PHE A 42 -3.37 7.24 5.50
C PHE A 42 -4.67 8.02 5.77
N ASP A 43 -5.41 7.53 6.76
CA ASP A 43 -6.50 8.30 7.37
C ASP A 43 -5.95 9.58 8.01
N ASN A 44 -6.83 10.55 8.28
CA ASN A 44 -6.44 11.81 8.93
C ASN A 44 -5.78 11.57 10.29
N MET A 45 -6.25 10.55 11.01
CA MET A 45 -5.69 10.04 12.25
C MET A 45 -5.56 8.52 12.14
N LEU A 46 -4.39 7.97 12.49
CA LEU A 46 -4.14 6.53 12.49
C LEU A 46 -3.26 6.09 13.65
N ASP A 47 -3.38 4.82 14.05
CA ASP A 47 -2.51 4.21 15.06
C ASP A 47 -1.25 3.69 14.38
N VAL A 48 -0.08 4.01 14.94
CA VAL A 48 1.23 3.66 14.37
C VAL A 48 2.08 2.93 15.40
N LYS A 49 2.54 1.74 15.03
CA LYS A 49 3.58 0.98 15.74
C LYS A 49 4.76 0.75 14.81
N LEU A 50 5.96 1.17 15.23
CA LEU A 50 7.22 0.86 14.56
C LEU A 50 8.06 -0.09 15.43
N PRO A 51 9.06 -0.78 14.86
CA PRO A 51 9.89 -1.70 15.62
C PRO A 51 10.57 -1.00 16.81
N GLU A 52 10.63 -1.68 17.95
CA GLU A 52 11.29 -1.21 19.18
C GLU A 52 10.73 0.10 19.77
N LYS A 53 9.61 0.63 19.25
CA LYS A 53 8.92 1.83 19.76
C LYS A 53 7.54 1.47 20.25
N ASP A 54 7.00 2.17 21.25
CA ASP A 54 5.61 1.96 21.67
C ASP A 54 4.60 2.33 20.56
N GLU A 55 3.42 1.72 20.62
CA GLU A 55 2.33 2.11 19.72
C GLU A 55 1.83 3.50 20.10
N ILE A 56 1.78 4.39 19.12
CA ILE A 56 1.24 5.74 19.27
C ILE A 56 -0.13 5.76 18.63
N LYS A 57 -1.15 6.13 19.40
CA LYS A 57 -2.54 6.19 18.93
C LYS A 57 -2.90 7.55 18.36
N ASN A 58 -3.81 7.58 17.39
CA ASN A 58 -4.36 8.80 16.78
C ASN A 58 -3.28 9.80 16.30
N VAL A 59 -2.26 9.29 15.61
CA VAL A 59 -1.21 10.12 15.01
C VAL A 59 -1.78 10.80 13.77
N GLY A 60 -1.50 12.10 13.60
CA GLY A 60 -1.92 12.82 12.39
C GLY A 60 -1.22 12.30 11.13
N LYS A 61 -1.95 12.26 10.01
CA LYS A 61 -1.47 11.78 8.69
C LYS A 61 -0.04 12.21 8.35
N ASN A 62 0.27 13.50 8.47
CA ASN A 62 1.59 14.04 8.12
C ASN A 62 2.69 13.50 9.04
N GLN A 63 2.43 13.41 10.35
CA GLN A 63 3.40 12.90 11.32
C GLN A 63 3.64 11.39 11.13
N ALA A 64 2.58 10.63 10.84
CA ALA A 64 2.69 9.23 10.49
C ALA A 64 3.47 9.03 9.19
N GLY A 65 3.21 9.86 8.17
CA GLY A 65 3.95 9.87 6.91
C GLY A 65 5.45 10.08 7.11
N ILE A 66 5.84 11.08 7.91
CA ILE A 66 7.24 11.34 8.26
C ILE A 66 7.87 10.14 8.98
N ALA A 67 7.18 9.57 9.97
CA ALA A 67 7.69 8.45 10.75
C ALA A 67 7.92 7.20 9.88
N VAL A 68 6.96 6.87 9.01
CA VAL A 68 7.04 5.70 8.12
C VAL A 68 8.09 5.92 7.03
N LYS A 69 8.19 7.13 6.48
CA LYS A 69 9.24 7.49 5.50
C LYS A 69 10.64 7.37 6.09
N GLY A 70 10.84 7.85 7.32
CA GLY A 70 12.09 7.66 8.06
C GLY A 70 12.41 6.17 8.25
N PHE A 71 11.43 5.38 8.72
CA PHE A 71 11.60 3.94 8.87
C PHE A 71 11.98 3.23 7.55
N PHE A 72 11.32 3.58 6.44
CA PHE A 72 11.59 2.98 5.13
C PHE A 72 13.01 3.32 4.64
N ALA A 73 13.44 4.57 4.81
CA ALA A 73 14.78 5.02 4.46
C ALA A 73 15.85 4.34 5.31
N ASP A 74 15.72 4.38 6.64
CA ASP A 74 16.71 3.83 7.59
C ASP A 74 16.92 2.32 7.37
N ASN A 75 15.85 1.60 7.04
CA ASN A 75 15.87 0.15 6.85
C ASN A 75 15.96 -0.28 5.39
N HIS A 76 16.12 0.68 4.46
CA HIS A 76 16.26 0.43 3.02
C HIS A 76 15.17 -0.50 2.47
N ILE A 77 13.92 -0.25 2.88
CA ILE A 77 12.75 -1.05 2.48
C ILE A 77 12.59 -0.93 0.96
N LYS A 78 12.52 -2.08 0.28
CA LYS A 78 12.51 -2.18 -1.18
C LYS A 78 11.72 -3.39 -1.69
N GLY A 79 10.87 -3.95 -0.84
CA GLY A 79 10.12 -5.14 -1.15
C GLY A 79 9.05 -5.43 -0.13
N PHE A 80 8.01 -6.12 -0.59
CA PHE A 80 6.90 -6.56 0.22
C PHE A 80 6.33 -7.86 -0.34
N GLU A 81 6.09 -8.81 0.55
CA GLU A 81 5.42 -10.07 0.26
C GLU A 81 4.15 -10.15 1.10
N ALA A 82 2.98 -10.10 0.44
CA ALA A 82 1.70 -10.26 1.13
C ALA A 82 1.53 -11.69 1.64
N THR A 83 1.21 -11.84 2.93
CA THR A 83 0.95 -13.14 3.55
C THR A 83 -0.53 -13.41 3.74
N SER A 84 -1.35 -12.37 3.92
CA SER A 84 -2.80 -12.49 4.02
C SER A 84 -3.47 -11.16 3.68
N GLN A 85 -4.61 -11.25 2.99
CA GLN A 85 -5.53 -10.14 2.76
C GLN A 85 -6.94 -10.64 3.05
N ARG A 86 -7.57 -10.14 4.13
CA ARG A 86 -8.93 -10.56 4.53
C ARG A 86 -9.78 -9.38 4.92
N GLU A 87 -11.07 -9.50 4.69
CA GLU A 87 -12.06 -8.52 5.14
C GLU A 87 -12.94 -9.13 6.24
N ILE A 88 -13.13 -8.38 7.33
CA ILE A 88 -14.00 -8.77 8.45
C ILE A 88 -14.85 -7.55 8.81
N SER A 89 -16.17 -7.68 8.68
CA SER A 89 -17.14 -6.62 9.04
C SER A 89 -16.79 -5.25 8.42
N GLY A 90 -16.45 -5.24 7.12
CA GLY A 90 -16.08 -4.01 6.38
C GLY A 90 -14.71 -3.44 6.71
N THR A 91 -13.89 -4.15 7.49
CA THR A 91 -12.49 -3.80 7.77
C THR A 91 -11.57 -4.75 7.03
N MET A 92 -10.71 -4.21 6.18
CA MET A 92 -9.69 -4.96 5.46
C MET A 92 -8.40 -5.03 6.27
N TYR A 93 -7.85 -6.23 6.40
CA TYR A 93 -6.57 -6.50 7.04
C TYR A 93 -5.61 -7.00 5.97
N LEU A 94 -4.53 -6.25 5.76
CA LEU A 94 -3.41 -6.67 4.91
C LEU A 94 -2.21 -6.96 5.80
N THR A 95 -1.69 -8.18 5.73
CA THR A 95 -0.46 -8.57 6.42
C THR A 95 0.59 -9.02 5.42
N GLY A 96 1.84 -8.81 5.77
CA GLY A 96 2.94 -9.31 4.96
C GLY A 96 4.30 -9.03 5.56
N LYS A 97 5.33 -9.27 4.75
CA LYS A 97 6.71 -9.10 5.14
C LYS A 97 7.35 -7.99 4.30
N LEU A 98 7.82 -6.94 4.95
CA LEU A 98 8.68 -5.94 4.34
C LEU A 98 10.11 -6.47 4.27
N THR A 99 10.78 -6.26 3.14
CA THR A 99 12.19 -6.62 2.95
C THR A 99 13.01 -5.37 2.65
N GLY A 100 14.14 -5.22 3.34
CA GLY A 100 15.02 -4.06 3.18
C GLY A 100 16.36 -4.25 3.87
N GLY A 101 17.43 -3.75 3.25
CA GLY A 101 18.79 -3.93 3.76
C GLY A 101 19.11 -5.40 4.10
N SER A 102 19.50 -5.65 5.35
CA SER A 102 19.78 -7.00 5.90
C SER A 102 18.65 -7.56 6.79
N LYS A 103 17.56 -6.81 7.00
CA LYS A 103 16.47 -7.18 7.91
C LYS A 103 15.15 -7.33 7.18
N SER A 104 14.18 -7.94 7.84
CA SER A 104 12.81 -8.01 7.37
C SER A 104 11.86 -7.78 8.52
N TYR A 105 10.70 -7.22 8.22
CA TYR A 105 9.73 -6.79 9.23
C TYR A 105 8.35 -7.29 8.88
N ASN A 106 7.58 -7.69 9.87
CA ASN A 106 6.18 -8.02 9.67
C ASN A 106 5.38 -6.74 9.71
N ILE A 107 4.57 -6.51 8.67
CA ILE A 107 3.63 -5.38 8.62
C ILE A 107 2.19 -5.88 8.68
N THR A 108 1.37 -5.17 9.44
CA THR A 108 -0.08 -5.31 9.47
C THR A 108 -0.71 -3.94 9.23
N LEU A 109 -1.57 -3.86 8.22
CA LEU A 109 -2.41 -2.70 7.94
C LEU A 109 -3.86 -3.04 8.24
N MET A 110 -4.54 -2.15 8.96
CA MET A 110 -6.01 -2.14 9.05
C MET A 110 -6.55 -0.99 8.21
N MET A 111 -7.48 -1.31 7.33
CA MET A 111 -7.99 -0.39 6.32
C MET A 111 -9.51 -0.44 6.27
N LYS A 112 -10.13 0.69 5.95
CA LYS A 112 -11.57 0.78 5.67
C LYS A 112 -11.82 1.61 4.42
N ASN A 113 -12.87 1.26 3.70
CA ASN A 113 -13.37 2.11 2.62
C ASN A 113 -14.12 3.30 3.24
N LYS A 114 -13.76 4.51 2.80
CA LYS A 114 -14.42 5.78 3.13
C LYS A 114 -14.87 6.43 1.83
N GLY A 115 -16.10 6.12 1.41
CA GLY A 115 -16.58 6.44 0.07
C GLY A 115 -15.78 5.66 -0.96
N ASP A 116 -15.23 6.36 -1.94
CA ASP A 116 -14.49 5.74 -3.06
C ASP A 116 -13.00 5.48 -2.76
N LYS A 117 -12.55 5.75 -1.52
CA LYS A 117 -11.14 5.60 -1.13
C LYS A 117 -10.93 4.64 0.03
N THR A 118 -9.90 3.83 -0.05
CA THR A 118 -9.39 3.05 1.08
C THR A 118 -8.53 3.92 1.98
N ALA A 119 -8.79 3.88 3.28
CA ALA A 119 -8.03 4.60 4.31
C ALA A 119 -7.38 3.61 5.28
N ILE A 120 -6.06 3.74 5.49
CA ILE A 120 -5.29 3.00 6.49
C ILE A 120 -5.50 3.67 7.85
N MET A 121 -6.11 2.94 8.78
CA MET A 121 -6.42 3.38 10.15
C MET A 121 -5.40 2.88 11.18
N THR A 122 -4.67 1.82 10.85
CA THR A 122 -3.63 1.26 11.70
C THR A 122 -2.50 0.74 10.84
N LEU A 123 -1.26 1.08 11.21
CA LEU A 123 -0.05 0.55 10.62
C LEU A 123 0.84 0.03 11.75
N ARG A 124 1.14 -1.27 11.72
CA ARG A 124 2.05 -1.88 12.69
C ARG A 124 3.17 -2.58 11.96
N ILE A 125 4.41 -2.25 12.30
CA ILE A 125 5.61 -2.90 11.81
C ILE A 125 6.38 -3.45 13.03
N ASN A 126 6.70 -4.73 12.99
CA ASN A 126 7.46 -5.44 14.03
C ASN A 126 8.70 -6.13 13.45
#